data_AF-A0A968AG36-F1
#
_entry.id   AF-A0A968AG36-F1
#
_cell.length_a   1.000
_cell.length_b   1.000
_cell.length_c   1.000
_cell.angle_alpha   90.00
_cell.angle_beta   90.00
_cell.angle_gamma   90.00
#
_symmetry.space_group_name_H-M   'P 1'
#
loop_
_entity.id
_entity.type
_entity.pdbx_description
1 polymer ?
#
loop_
_entity_poly.entity_id
_entity_poly.type
_entity_poly.pdbx_seq_one_letter_code
_entity_poly.pdbx_strand_id
1 'polypeptide(L)'
;PTLTGGPVQAGLGIILMLTIGYFLGRTKDQNQTMIQALEEAHIELERRVARRTAELSAVNERLNDEIAERIQAEEALRGNEIYFRSLIENALDIVTVLNADGTIRYESPSVKQILGYEPDE
;
A
#
# COMPACT_ATOMS: atom_id res chain seq x y z
N PRO A 1 10.20 -52.74 -64.96
CA PRO A 1 10.54 -53.52 -63.75
C PRO A 1 12.01 -53.34 -63.38
N THR A 2 12.23 -53.19 -62.07
CA THR A 2 13.45 -53.46 -61.30
C THR A 2 14.70 -52.55 -61.41
N LEU A 3 15.00 -51.98 -60.23
CA LEU A 3 16.30 -51.69 -59.62
C LEU A 3 17.09 -50.45 -60.08
N THR A 4 16.65 -49.27 -59.63
CA THR A 4 17.53 -48.11 -59.41
C THR A 4 17.31 -47.52 -58.03
N GLY A 5 17.54 -48.34 -57.01
CA GLY A 5 17.75 -47.91 -55.63
C GLY A 5 19.07 -48.52 -55.17
N GLY A 6 20.19 -47.93 -55.58
CA GLY A 6 21.50 -48.38 -55.13
C GLY A 6 21.67 -48.18 -53.61
N PRO A 7 22.66 -48.83 -52.98
CA PRO A 7 22.91 -48.74 -51.53
C PRO A 7 23.02 -47.31 -51.00
N VAL A 8 23.38 -46.33 -51.85
CA VAL A 8 23.46 -44.91 -51.54
C VAL A 8 22.07 -44.28 -51.24
N GLN A 9 21.02 -44.65 -51.97
CA GLN A 9 19.68 -44.06 -51.79
C GLN A 9 19.00 -44.58 -50.51
N ALA A 10 19.24 -45.85 -50.15
CA ALA A 10 18.82 -46.40 -48.87
C ALA A 10 19.56 -45.72 -47.69
N GLY A 11 20.86 -45.45 -47.83
CA GLY A 11 21.66 -44.75 -46.82
C GLY A 11 21.19 -43.32 -46.54
N LEU A 12 20.83 -42.57 -47.60
CA LEU A 12 20.29 -41.21 -47.46
C LEU A 12 18.97 -41.16 -46.68
N GLY A 13 18.09 -42.14 -46.89
CA GLY A 13 16.83 -42.25 -46.15
C GLY A 13 17.05 -42.48 -44.65
N ILE A 14 18.02 -43.32 -44.29
CA ILE A 14 18.38 -43.60 -42.90
C ILE A 14 18.96 -42.36 -42.23
N ILE A 15 19.89 -41.66 -42.90
CA ILE A 15 20.48 -40.42 -42.37
C ILE A 15 19.38 -39.37 -42.13
N LEU A 16 18.45 -39.21 -43.06
CA LEU A 16 17.33 -38.29 -42.91
C LEU A 16 16.43 -38.68 -41.72
N MET A 17 16.09 -39.96 -41.57
CA MET A 17 15.30 -40.46 -40.43
C MET A 17 16.01 -40.20 -39.08
N LEU A 18 17.31 -40.47 -39.00
CA LEU A 18 18.09 -40.23 -37.79
C LEU A 18 18.18 -38.74 -37.45
N THR A 19 18.35 -37.89 -38.47
CA THR A 19 18.44 -36.43 -38.29
C THR A 19 17.11 -35.84 -37.83
N ILE A 20 16.00 -36.27 -38.44
CA ILE A 20 14.65 -35.87 -38.04
C ILE A 20 14.32 -36.36 -36.63
N GLY A 21 14.64 -37.62 -36.31
CA GLY A 21 14.43 -38.19 -34.98
C GLY A 21 15.22 -37.45 -33.90
N TYR A 22 16.50 -37.14 -34.16
CA TYR A 22 17.34 -36.34 -33.27
C TYR A 22 16.76 -34.93 -33.04
N PHE A 23 16.33 -34.25 -34.11
CA PHE A 23 15.77 -32.90 -34.02
C PHE A 23 14.42 -32.87 -33.29
N LEU A 24 13.54 -33.84 -33.56
CA LEU A 24 12.24 -34.00 -32.86
C LEU A 24 12.43 -34.29 -31.37
N GLY A 25 13.35 -35.20 -31.02
CA GLY A 25 13.68 -35.51 -29.63
C GLY A 25 14.18 -34.28 -28.89
N ARG A 26 15.17 -33.58 -29.46
CA ARG A 26 15.73 -32.35 -28.88
C ARG A 26 14.68 -31.26 -28.69
N THR A 27 13.82 -31.04 -29.68
CA THR A 27 12.76 -30.02 -29.59
C THR A 27 11.74 -30.36 -28.51
N LYS A 28 11.41 -31.65 -28.35
CA LYS A 28 10.50 -32.12 -27.30
C LYS A 28 11.09 -31.95 -25.91
N ASP A 29 12.37 -32.31 -25.72
CA ASP A 29 13.06 -32.16 -24.43
C ASP A 29 13.18 -30.68 -24.04
N GLN A 30 13.49 -29.82 -25.02
CA GLN A 30 13.53 -28.36 -24.82
C GLN A 30 12.16 -27.81 -24.41
N ASN A 31 11.09 -28.20 -25.10
CA ASN A 31 9.74 -27.75 -24.77
C ASN A 31 9.28 -28.24 -23.39
N GLN A 32 9.60 -29.49 -23.01
CA GLN A 32 9.27 -30.01 -21.69
C GLN A 32 10.01 -29.26 -20.58
N THR A 33 11.29 -28.97 -20.77
CA THR A 33 12.09 -28.18 -19.82
C THR A 33 11.52 -26.76 -19.67
N MET A 34 11.11 -26.13 -20.79
CA MET A 34 10.51 -24.80 -20.77
C MET A 34 9.15 -24.78 -20.07
N ILE A 35 8.30 -25.79 -20.29
CA ILE A 35 7.00 -25.91 -19.63
C ILE A 35 7.17 -26.05 -18.11
N GLN A 36 8.10 -26.91 -17.67
CA GLN A 36 8.38 -27.07 -16.23
C GLN A 36 8.90 -25.78 -15.60
N ALA A 37 9.85 -25.09 -16.23
CA ALA A 37 10.35 -23.82 -15.73
C ALA A 37 9.24 -22.75 -15.65
N LEU A 38 8.31 -22.75 -16.61
CA LEU A 38 7.16 -21.85 -16.61
C LEU A 38 6.18 -22.17 -15.48
N GLU A 39 5.88 -23.45 -15.24
CA GLU A 39 5.02 -23.89 -14.14
C GLU A 39 5.61 -23.53 -12.77
N GLU A 40 6.91 -23.77 -12.57
CA GLU A 40 7.61 -23.40 -11.33
C GLU A 40 7.59 -21.89 -11.10
N ALA A 41 7.85 -21.10 -12.14
CA ALA A 41 7.81 -19.64 -12.07
C ALA A 41 6.39 -19.13 -11.76
N HIS A 42 5.36 -19.79 -12.31
CA HIS A 42 3.97 -19.43 -12.04
C HIS A 42 3.59 -19.69 -10.59
N ILE A 43 3.90 -20.87 -10.05
CA ILE A 43 3.64 -21.21 -8.65
C ILE A 43 4.36 -20.24 -7.70
N GLU A 44 5.61 -19.89 -8.01
CA GLU A 44 6.36 -18.92 -7.21
C GLU A 44 5.74 -17.52 -7.27
N LEU A 45 5.29 -17.08 -8.44
CA LEU A 45 4.59 -15.81 -8.59
C LEU A 45 3.27 -15.78 -7.81
N GLU A 46 2.46 -16.83 -7.91
CA GLU A 46 1.21 -16.95 -7.15
C GLU A 46 1.46 -16.90 -5.64
N ARG A 47 2.48 -17.60 -5.14
CA ARG A 47 2.89 -17.52 -3.74
C ARG A 47 3.31 -16.10 -3.34
N ARG A 48 4.08 -15.41 -4.18
CA ARG A 48 4.49 -14.02 -3.92
C ARG A 48 3.30 -13.08 -3.90
N VAL A 49 2.37 -13.22 -4.84
CA VAL A 49 1.14 -12.43 -4.90
C VAL A 49 0.32 -12.68 -3.63
N ALA A 50 0.05 -13.93 -3.29
CA ALA A 50 -0.69 -14.27 -2.07
C ALA A 50 -0.03 -13.70 -0.81
N ARG A 51 1.29 -13.84 -0.67
CA ARG A 51 2.03 -13.28 0.48
C ARG A 51 1.93 -11.76 0.55
N ARG A 52 2.15 -11.07 -0.57
CA ARG A 52 2.07 -9.59 -0.63
C ARG A 52 0.67 -9.08 -0.38
N THR A 53 -0.35 -9.74 -0.89
CA THR A 53 -1.75 -9.38 -0.65
C THR A 53 -2.09 -9.51 0.83
N ALA A 54 -1.66 -10.59 1.49
CA ALA A 54 -1.85 -10.76 2.93
C ALA A 54 -1.11 -9.70 3.76
N GLU A 55 0.17 -9.44 3.44
CA GLU A 55 0.96 -8.38 4.07
C GLU A 55 0.28 -7.00 3.91
N LEU A 56 -0.16 -6.66 2.70
CA LEU A 56 -0.82 -5.39 2.41
C LEU A 56 -2.18 -5.27 3.12
N SER A 57 -2.98 -6.34 3.16
CA SER A 57 -4.27 -6.34 3.87
C SER A 57 -4.08 -6.05 5.36
N ALA A 58 -3.12 -6.73 6.00
CA ALA A 58 -2.82 -6.53 7.42
C ALA A 58 -2.33 -5.11 7.71
N VAL A 59 -1.49 -4.54 6.83
CA VAL A 59 -1.03 -3.15 6.97
C VAL A 59 -2.19 -2.17 6.78
N ASN A 60 -3.07 -2.42 5.82
CA ASN A 60 -4.22 -1.56 5.55
C ASN A 60 -5.21 -1.55 6.73
N GLU A 61 -5.51 -2.72 7.30
CA GLU A 61 -6.32 -2.83 8.52
C GLU A 61 -5.72 -1.99 9.66
N ARG A 62 -4.42 -2.16 9.94
CA ARG A 62 -3.74 -1.37 10.98
C ARG A 62 -3.77 0.14 10.71
N LEU A 63 -3.64 0.57 9.46
CA LEU A 63 -3.72 1.98 9.11
C LEU A 63 -5.13 2.53 9.28
N ASN A 64 -6.16 1.75 8.95
CA ASN A 64 -7.55 2.15 9.17
C ASN A 64 -7.85 2.31 10.67
N ASP A 65 -7.32 1.42 11.51
CA ASP A 65 -7.43 1.53 12.96
C ASP A 65 -6.75 2.81 13.47
N GLU A 66 -5.51 3.10 13.04
CA GLU A 66 -4.81 4.33 13.44
C GLU A 66 -5.56 5.60 12.98
N ILE A 67 -6.14 5.59 11.79
CA ILE A 67 -6.96 6.71 11.29
C ILE A 67 -8.21 6.89 12.16
N ALA A 68 -8.90 5.80 12.51
CA ALA A 68 -10.08 5.87 13.37
C ALA A 68 -9.74 6.44 14.75
N GLU A 69 -8.63 5.99 15.36
CA GLU A 69 -8.15 6.52 16.64
C GLU A 69 -7.81 8.02 16.55
N ARG A 70 -7.13 8.45 15.49
CA ARG A 70 -6.80 9.87 15.28
C ARG A 70 -8.05 10.74 15.15
N ILE A 71 -9.04 10.29 14.37
CA ILE A 71 -10.30 11.02 14.18
C ILE A 71 -10.99 11.20 15.54
N GLN A 72 -11.10 10.14 16.34
CA GLN A 72 -11.74 10.23 17.66
C GLN A 72 -10.99 11.19 18.60
N ALA A 73 -9.66 11.16 18.59
CA ALA A 73 -8.85 12.06 19.40
C ALA A 73 -9.02 13.54 18.97
N GLU A 74 -9.04 13.81 17.66
CA GLU A 74 -9.26 15.15 17.11
C GLU A 74 -10.66 15.68 17.42
N GLU A 75 -11.69 14.84 17.28
CA GLU A 75 -13.07 15.19 17.63
C GLU A 75 -13.23 15.49 19.12
N ALA A 76 -12.63 14.67 19.99
CA ALA A 76 -12.63 14.90 21.43
C ALA A 76 -11.90 16.20 21.79
N LEU A 77 -10.75 16.47 21.17
CA LEU A 77 -10.00 17.71 21.37
C LEU A 77 -10.82 18.93 20.93
N ARG A 78 -11.42 18.87 19.75
CA ARG A 78 -12.27 19.95 19.21
C ARG A 78 -13.51 20.18 20.06
N GLY A 79 -14.14 19.11 20.55
CA GLY A 79 -15.28 19.19 21.46
C GLY A 79 -14.91 19.89 22.76
N ASN A 80 -13.76 19.53 23.34
CA ASN A 80 -13.23 20.18 24.55
C ASN A 80 -12.88 21.65 24.30
N GLU A 81 -12.29 21.99 23.15
CA GLU A 81 -11.99 23.38 22.80
C GLU A 81 -13.26 24.22 22.72
N ILE A 82 -14.30 23.74 22.04
CA ILE A 82 -15.59 24.42 21.93
C ILE A 82 -16.23 24.58 23.31
N TYR A 83 -16.19 23.53 24.13
CA TYR A 83 -16.73 23.55 25.49
C TYR A 83 -16.00 24.58 26.36
N PHE A 84 -14.67 24.55 26.37
CA PHE A 84 -13.84 25.48 27.15
C PHE A 84 -13.99 26.93 26.68
N ARG A 85 -14.02 27.14 25.36
CA ARG A 85 -14.29 28.47 24.78
C ARG A 85 -15.66 28.99 25.22
N SER A 86 -16.69 28.14 25.14
CA SER A 86 -18.04 28.51 25.57
C SER A 86 -18.10 28.81 27.07
N LEU A 87 -17.37 28.06 27.90
CA LEU A 87 -17.27 28.34 29.34
C LEU A 87 -16.64 29.70 29.61
N ILE A 88 -15.51 30.03 28.97
CA ILE A 88 -14.81 31.30 29.19
C ILE A 88 -15.62 32.48 28.64
N GLU A 89 -16.17 32.36 27.43
CA GLU A 89 -16.93 33.45 26.80
C GLU A 89 -18.22 33.79 27.57
N ASN A 90 -18.80 32.82 28.28
CA ASN A 90 -20.01 33.02 29.09
C ASN A 90 -19.72 33.17 30.60
N ALA A 91 -18.46 33.08 31.04
CA ALA A 91 -18.11 33.25 32.44
C ALA A 91 -18.18 34.73 32.83
N LEU A 92 -18.78 35.00 34.00
CA LEU A 92 -18.79 36.32 34.65
C LEU A 92 -17.48 36.64 35.39
N ASP A 93 -16.47 35.77 35.30
CA ASP A 93 -15.15 36.02 35.85
C ASP A 93 -14.20 36.50 34.74
N ILE A 94 -13.39 37.51 35.04
CA ILE A 94 -12.37 38.00 34.10
C ILE A 94 -11.19 37.03 34.14
N VAL A 95 -10.83 36.49 32.98
CA VAL A 95 -9.67 35.61 32.82
C VAL A 95 -8.64 36.31 31.95
N THR A 96 -7.51 36.69 32.55
CA THR A 96 -6.37 37.31 31.84
C THR A 96 -5.17 36.35 31.86
N VAL A 97 -4.62 36.04 30.68
CA VAL A 97 -3.40 35.26 30.52
C VAL A 97 -2.27 36.22 30.16
N LEU A 98 -1.20 36.20 30.95
CA LEU A 98 -0.03 37.04 30.76
C LEU A 98 1.16 36.25 30.18
N ASN A 99 2.03 36.93 29.46
CA ASN A 99 3.37 36.45 29.14
C ASN A 99 4.31 36.63 30.35
N ALA A 100 5.49 36.03 30.29
CA ALA A 100 6.49 36.11 31.37
C ALA A 100 7.00 37.54 31.63
N ASP A 101 6.87 38.44 30.65
CA ASP A 101 7.20 39.86 30.74
C ASP A 101 6.05 40.75 31.23
N GLY A 102 4.89 40.15 31.55
CA GLY A 102 3.69 40.83 32.03
C GLY A 102 2.76 41.36 30.92
N THR A 103 3.09 41.17 29.64
CA THR A 103 2.19 41.55 28.53
C THR A 103 0.96 40.65 28.45
N ILE A 104 -0.20 41.21 28.14
CA ILE A 104 -1.46 40.44 28.00
C ILE A 104 -1.38 39.60 26.72
N ARG A 105 -1.57 38.29 26.88
CA ARG A 105 -1.64 37.32 25.79
C ARG A 105 -3.07 36.97 25.41
N TYR A 106 -3.97 37.01 26.39
CA TYR A 106 -5.40 36.76 26.20
C TYR A 106 -6.17 37.41 27.34
N GLU A 107 -7.32 37.98 27.05
CA GLU A 107 -8.28 38.45 28.04
C GLU A 107 -9.70 38.02 27.64
N SER A 108 -10.48 37.53 28.60
CA SER A 108 -11.83 37.05 28.33
C SER A 108 -12.79 38.20 27.96
N PRO A 109 -13.81 37.96 27.10
CA PRO A 109 -14.79 38.99 26.72
C PRO A 109 -15.58 39.58 27.89
N SER A 110 -15.61 38.87 29.02
CA SER A 110 -16.23 39.30 30.29
C SER A 110 -15.69 40.64 30.79
N VAL A 111 -14.44 41.00 30.44
CA VAL A 111 -13.82 42.29 30.81
C VAL A 111 -14.71 43.47 30.39
N LYS A 112 -15.33 43.39 29.20
CA LYS A 112 -16.24 44.42 28.70
C LYS A 112 -17.54 44.48 29.48
N GLN A 113 -18.10 43.33 29.86
CA GLN A 113 -19.35 43.29 30.62
C GLN A 113 -19.19 43.80 32.06
N ILE A 114 -18.00 43.61 32.64
CA ILE A 114 -17.75 43.88 34.06
C ILE A 114 -17.05 45.23 34.28
N LEU A 115 -16.02 45.52 33.48
CA LEU A 115 -15.20 46.74 33.60
C LEU A 115 -15.55 47.81 32.56
N GLY A 116 -16.24 47.46 31.47
CA GLY A 116 -16.74 48.42 30.48
C GLY A 116 -15.76 48.82 29.38
N TYR A 117 -14.53 48.28 29.38
CA TYR A 117 -13.49 48.50 28.38
C TYR A 117 -13.38 47.30 27.42
N GLU A 118 -12.93 47.53 26.19
CA GLU A 118 -12.68 46.43 25.24
C GLU A 118 -11.39 45.67 25.62
N PRO A 119 -11.31 44.34 25.41
CA PRO A 119 -10.10 43.54 25.69
C PRO A 119 -8.84 43.98 24.94
N ASP A 120 -8.99 44.85 23.93
CA ASP A 120 -7.96 45.28 23.00
C ASP A 120 -7.56 46.77 23.16
N GLU A 121 -8.07 47.47 24.19
CA GLU A 121 -7.69 48.87 24.54
C GLU A 121 -6.45 48.93 25.44
#